data_AF-A0A7S4NUB8-F1
#
_entry.id   AF-A0A7S4NUB8-F1
#
_cell.length_a   1.000
_cell.length_b   1.000
_cell.length_c   1.000
_cell.angle_alpha   90.00
_cell.angle_beta   90.00
_cell.angle_gamma   90.00
#
_symmetry.space_group_name_H-M   'P 1'
#
loop_
_entity.id
_entity.type
_entity.pdbx_description
1 polymer ?
#
loop_
_entity_poly.entity_id
_entity_poly.type
_entity_poly.pdbx_seq_one_letter_code
_entity_poly.pdbx_strand_id
1 'polypeptide(L)'
;SSSPSLSSPPPSFDFFVEGQGRSRSSPFFKEHHEKFRKYVRAWVDKNVLPNIEKWEEDGAYPLSLHEESYKDGIMGAAWPVEYGGTPPEGGFDPFMDLVLQEELSRC
;
A
#
# COMPACT_ATOMS: atom_id res chain seq x y z
N SER A 1 7.44 -56.21 4.46
CA SER A 1 6.46 -55.17 4.86
C SER A 1 6.77 -53.95 4.02
N SER A 2 5.82 -53.60 3.16
CA SER A 2 6.04 -52.75 1.97
C SER A 2 5.88 -51.26 2.30
N SER A 3 6.74 -50.45 1.70
CA SER A 3 6.70 -48.97 1.70
C SER A 3 5.41 -48.42 1.07
N PRO A 4 4.98 -47.19 1.41
CA PRO A 4 3.69 -46.65 0.97
C PRO A 4 3.77 -46.08 -0.45
N SER A 5 2.78 -46.40 -1.28
CA SER A 5 2.61 -45.82 -2.61
C SER A 5 2.01 -44.42 -2.52
N LEU A 6 2.77 -43.42 -2.97
CA LEU A 6 2.25 -42.07 -3.22
C LEU A 6 1.50 -42.06 -4.56
N SER A 7 0.17 -42.00 -4.51
CA SER A 7 -0.64 -41.72 -5.71
C SER A 7 -1.81 -40.79 -5.38
N SER A 8 -1.60 -39.49 -5.58
CA SER A 8 -2.62 -38.49 -5.98
C SER A 8 -1.91 -37.16 -6.27
N PRO A 9 -2.01 -36.57 -7.48
CA PRO A 9 -1.57 -35.19 -7.68
C PRO A 9 -2.49 -34.22 -6.93
N PRO A 10 -1.99 -33.07 -6.45
CA PRO A 10 -2.83 -32.03 -5.88
C PRO A 10 -3.77 -31.47 -6.96
N PRO A 11 -4.99 -31.01 -6.61
CA PRO A 11 -5.91 -30.45 -7.59
C PRO A 11 -5.27 -29.22 -8.24
N SER A 12 -5.22 -29.22 -9.57
CA SER A 12 -4.84 -28.08 -10.40
C SER A 12 -5.78 -26.92 -10.10
N PHE A 13 -5.23 -25.82 -9.58
CA PHE A 13 -5.96 -24.59 -9.37
C PHE A 13 -6.08 -23.88 -10.73
N ASP A 14 -7.01 -24.35 -11.56
CA ASP A 14 -7.34 -23.70 -12.82
C ASP A 14 -8.07 -22.39 -12.52
N PHE A 15 -7.29 -21.32 -12.29
CA PHE A 15 -7.80 -19.95 -12.18
C PHE A 15 -8.12 -19.43 -13.58
N PHE A 16 -9.16 -20.00 -14.18
CA PHE A 16 -9.79 -19.45 -15.37
C PHE A 16 -10.65 -18.26 -14.94
N VAL A 17 -10.04 -17.06 -14.88
CA VAL A 17 -10.79 -15.80 -14.81
C VAL A 17 -11.22 -15.45 -16.21
N GLU A 18 -12.39 -15.97 -16.58
CA GLU A 18 -13.11 -15.50 -17.75
C GLU A 18 -13.68 -14.11 -17.45
N GLY A 19 -13.03 -13.12 -18.05
CA GLY A 19 -13.55 -11.79 -18.42
C GLY A 19 -14.37 -11.02 -17.37
N GLN A 20 -13.75 -10.02 -16.75
CA GLN A 20 -14.43 -8.75 -16.48
C GLN A 20 -13.51 -7.55 -16.75
N GLY A 21 -13.91 -6.72 -17.71
CA GLY A 21 -13.26 -5.44 -17.99
C GLY A 21 -13.28 -4.52 -16.77
N ARG A 22 -12.22 -3.70 -16.63
CA ARG A 22 -12.01 -2.60 -15.66
C ARG A 22 -13.22 -2.27 -14.76
N SER A 23 -13.51 -3.12 -13.78
CA SER A 23 -14.25 -2.71 -12.59
C SER A 23 -13.21 -2.23 -11.58
N ARG A 24 -13.19 -0.93 -11.30
CA ARG A 24 -12.29 -0.32 -10.30
C ARG A 24 -12.68 -0.65 -8.85
N SER A 25 -13.56 -1.61 -8.62
CA SER A 25 -14.00 -2.01 -7.28
C SER A 25 -13.35 -3.35 -6.94
N SER A 26 -12.15 -3.31 -6.38
CA SER A 26 -11.65 -4.46 -5.63
C SER A 26 -12.47 -4.54 -4.33
N PRO A 27 -12.85 -5.75 -3.88
CA PRO A 27 -13.65 -5.94 -2.66
C PRO A 27 -12.93 -5.47 -1.39
N PHE A 28 -11.64 -5.17 -1.49
CA PHE A 28 -10.79 -4.73 -0.38
C PHE A 28 -10.66 -3.21 -0.28
N PHE A 29 -10.89 -2.47 -1.38
CA PHE A 29 -10.85 -1.01 -1.34
C PHE A 29 -12.19 -0.43 -0.92
N LYS A 30 -12.20 0.22 0.25
CA LYS A 30 -13.37 0.88 0.86
C LYS A 30 -13.26 2.40 0.67
N GLU A 31 -14.31 3.12 1.05
CA GLU A 31 -14.36 4.58 0.90
C GLU A 31 -13.20 5.30 1.61
N HIS A 32 -12.78 4.81 2.79
CA HIS A 32 -11.66 5.41 3.52
C HIS A 32 -10.33 5.24 2.80
N HIS A 33 -10.12 4.14 2.05
CA HIS A 33 -8.95 3.96 1.20
C HIS A 33 -8.90 4.99 0.07
N GLU A 34 -10.04 5.29 -0.57
CA GLU A 34 -10.09 6.30 -1.62
C GLU A 34 -9.93 7.73 -1.07
N LYS A 35 -10.41 8.00 0.16
CA LYS A 35 -10.13 9.27 0.85
C LYS A 35 -8.64 9.41 1.16
N PHE A 36 -8.04 8.36 1.72
CA PHE A 36 -6.61 8.33 2.01
C PHE A 36 -5.79 8.47 0.73
N ARG A 37 -6.15 7.79 -0.36
CA ARG A 37 -5.48 7.91 -1.67
C ARG A 37 -5.43 9.36 -2.16
N LYS A 38 -6.56 10.07 -2.12
CA LYS A 38 -6.62 11.49 -2.51
C LYS A 38 -5.74 12.36 -1.61
N TYR A 39 -5.70 12.03 -0.31
CA TYR A 39 -4.90 12.76 0.66
C TYR A 39 -3.39 12.54 0.46
N VAL A 40 -2.95 11.28 0.34
CA VAL A 40 -1.55 10.93 0.04
C VAL A 40 -1.12 11.56 -1.28
N ARG A 41 -1.97 11.49 -2.32
CA ARG A 41 -1.69 12.15 -3.60
C ARG A 41 -1.40 13.63 -3.45
N ALA A 42 -2.29 14.37 -2.78
CA ALA A 42 -2.11 15.79 -2.56
C ALA A 42 -0.84 16.10 -1.75
N TRP A 43 -0.51 15.22 -0.79
CA TRP A 43 0.71 15.35 0.01
C TRP A 43 1.97 15.10 -0.83
N VAL A 44 1.99 14.06 -1.67
CA VAL A 44 3.09 13.73 -2.60
C VAL A 44 3.27 14.85 -3.63
N ASP A 45 2.20 15.32 -4.24
CA ASP A 45 2.23 16.39 -5.24
C ASP A 45 2.80 17.69 -4.66
N LYS A 46 2.60 17.95 -3.36
CA LYS A 46 3.07 19.15 -2.67
C LYS A 46 4.51 19.01 -2.14
N ASN A 47 4.85 17.89 -1.53
CA ASN A 47 6.05 17.75 -0.70
C ASN A 47 7.14 16.90 -1.37
N VAL A 48 6.79 16.02 -2.31
CA VAL A 48 7.72 15.07 -2.94
C VAL A 48 8.03 15.51 -4.38
N LEU A 49 7.01 15.57 -5.25
CA LEU A 49 7.18 15.81 -6.69
C LEU A 49 8.08 17.01 -7.04
N PRO A 50 7.95 18.20 -6.39
CA PRO A 50 8.76 19.36 -6.75
C PRO A 50 10.27 19.21 -6.45
N ASN A 51 10.65 18.22 -5.65
CA ASN A 51 12.02 18.08 -5.13
C ASN A 51 12.80 16.92 -5.75
N ILE A 52 12.16 16.05 -6.55
CA ILE A 52 12.75 14.80 -7.07
C ILE A 52 14.05 15.06 -7.81
N GLU A 53 14.05 15.96 -8.81
CA GLU A 53 15.23 16.24 -9.63
C GLU A 53 16.45 16.63 -8.77
N LYS A 54 16.21 17.45 -7.74
CA LYS A 54 17.26 17.87 -6.81
C LYS A 54 17.75 16.69 -5.95
N TRP A 55 16.84 15.87 -5.42
CA TRP A 55 17.23 14.73 -4.59
C TRP A 55 17.97 13.65 -5.38
N GLU A 56 17.65 13.50 -6.66
CA GLU A 56 18.39 12.64 -7.58
C GLU A 56 19.81 13.17 -7.82
N GLU A 57 19.97 14.48 -8.05
CA GLU A 57 21.29 15.12 -8.20
C GLU A 57 22.13 15.02 -6.92
N ASP A 58 21.52 15.29 -5.76
CA ASP A 58 22.16 15.22 -4.44
C ASP A 58 22.43 13.75 -4.00
N GLY A 59 21.75 12.77 -4.63
CA GLY A 59 21.80 11.36 -4.25
C GLY A 59 21.14 11.06 -2.88
N ALA A 60 20.38 12.00 -2.33
CA ALA A 60 19.75 11.92 -1.03
C ALA A 60 18.53 12.85 -0.92
N TYR A 61 17.59 12.48 -0.05
CA TYR A 61 16.44 13.31 0.32
C TYR A 61 16.47 13.61 1.84
N PRO A 62 15.81 14.67 2.32
CA PRO A 62 15.89 15.07 3.73
C PRO A 62 15.21 14.04 4.64
N LEU A 63 15.91 13.61 5.69
CA LEU A 63 15.37 12.66 6.67
C LEU A 63 14.15 13.23 7.42
N SER A 64 14.04 14.55 7.56
CA SER A 64 12.89 15.23 8.18
C SER A 64 11.57 14.93 7.47
N LEU A 65 11.61 14.53 6.19
CA LEU A 65 10.43 14.15 5.42
C LEU A 65 9.66 12.99 6.07
N HIS A 66 10.37 12.08 6.77
CA HIS A 66 9.74 10.99 7.53
C HIS A 66 8.93 11.53 8.70
N GLU A 67 9.49 12.47 9.47
CA GLU A 67 8.81 13.08 10.61
C GLU A 67 7.61 13.93 10.16
N GLU A 68 7.76 14.67 9.07
CA GLU A 68 6.68 15.46 8.47
C GLU A 68 5.53 14.57 7.99
N SER A 69 5.83 13.52 7.23
CA SER A 69 4.82 12.56 6.76
C SER A 69 4.11 11.83 7.91
N TYR A 70 4.80 11.55 9.02
CA TYR A 70 4.19 10.98 10.22
C TYR A 70 3.23 11.96 10.89
N LYS A 71 3.65 13.22 11.08
CA LYS A 71 2.80 14.28 11.66
C LYS A 71 1.55 14.54 10.83
N ASP A 72 1.68 14.44 9.51
CA ASP A 72 0.56 14.61 8.58
C ASP A 72 -0.34 13.36 8.48
N GLY A 73 -0.04 12.29 9.21
CA GLY A 73 -0.85 11.06 9.24
C GLY A 73 -0.72 10.19 8.00
N ILE A 74 0.37 10.36 7.24
CA ILE A 74 0.69 9.54 6.07
C ILE A 74 1.44 8.28 6.53
N MET A 75 2.55 8.47 7.23
CA MET A 75 3.34 7.38 7.77
C MET A 75 2.64 6.81 9.02
N GLY A 76 2.44 5.49 9.07
CA GLY A 76 1.80 4.82 10.20
C GLY A 76 0.30 4.56 10.03
N ALA A 77 -0.32 4.98 8.92
CA ALA A 77 -1.75 4.82 8.67
C ALA A 77 -2.24 3.36 8.60
N ALA A 78 -1.34 2.40 8.37
CA ALA A 78 -1.67 0.98 8.36
C ALA A 78 -1.58 0.31 9.73
N TRP A 79 -0.87 0.91 10.69
CA TRP A 79 -0.47 0.26 11.94
C TRP A 79 -1.40 0.61 13.11
N PRO A 80 -1.56 -0.29 14.10
CA PRO A 80 -2.28 0.00 15.33
C PRO A 80 -1.64 1.13 16.15
N VAL A 81 -2.47 1.81 16.96
CA VAL A 81 -2.05 2.91 17.84
C VAL A 81 -1.03 2.45 18.89
N GLU A 82 -1.13 1.21 19.39
CA GLU A 82 -0.19 0.67 20.39
C GLU A 82 1.26 0.57 19.87
N TYR A 83 1.48 0.61 18.56
CA TYR A 83 2.79 0.64 17.92
C TYR A 83 3.16 2.03 17.39
N GLY A 84 2.40 3.07 17.76
CA GLY A 84 2.57 4.43 17.24
C GLY A 84 1.96 4.63 15.85
N GLY A 85 1.01 3.77 15.44
CA GLY A 85 0.29 3.97 14.19
C GLY A 85 -0.83 5.01 14.29
N THR A 86 -1.35 5.40 13.14
CA THR A 86 -2.46 6.36 12.97
C THR A 86 -3.58 5.74 12.13
N PRO A 87 -4.11 4.56 12.54
CA PRO A 87 -4.99 3.80 11.68
C PRO A 87 -6.34 4.49 11.48
N PRO A 88 -7.06 4.17 10.39
CA PRO A 88 -8.47 4.51 10.27
C PRO A 88 -9.29 3.86 11.40
N GLU A 89 -10.54 4.32 11.55
CA GLU A 89 -11.51 3.62 12.40
C GLU A 89 -11.59 2.13 12.00
N GLY A 90 -11.31 1.23 12.94
CA GLY A 90 -11.22 -0.21 12.70
C GLY A 90 -9.85 -0.84 12.97
N GLY A 91 -8.81 -0.03 13.18
CA GLY A 91 -7.48 -0.52 13.57
C GLY A 91 -6.61 -0.90 12.37
N PHE A 92 -5.77 -1.93 12.53
CA PHE A 92 -4.82 -2.38 11.51
C PHE A 92 -5.49 -2.58 10.14
N ASP A 93 -4.99 -1.88 9.12
CA ASP A 93 -5.49 -1.96 7.75
C ASP A 93 -4.32 -1.91 6.74
N PRO A 94 -3.86 -3.06 6.22
CA PRO A 94 -2.71 -3.11 5.32
C PRO A 94 -2.98 -2.44 3.96
N PHE A 95 -4.24 -2.21 3.59
CA PHE A 95 -4.58 -1.54 2.33
C PHE A 95 -4.26 -0.04 2.38
N MET A 96 -4.11 0.56 3.57
CA MET A 96 -3.57 1.91 3.71
C MET A 96 -2.11 1.98 3.24
N ASP A 97 -1.29 0.99 3.62
CA ASP A 97 0.11 0.93 3.17
C ASP A 97 0.20 0.72 1.65
N LEU A 98 -0.64 -0.15 1.09
CA LEU A 98 -0.71 -0.32 -0.37
C LEU A 98 -1.06 0.98 -1.09
N VAL A 99 -2.05 1.74 -0.60
CA VAL A 99 -2.39 3.05 -1.17
C VAL A 99 -1.22 4.03 -1.07
N LEU A 100 -0.50 4.05 0.06
CA LEU A 100 0.68 4.88 0.23
C LEU A 100 1.76 4.55 -0.81
N GLN A 101 2.10 3.27 -0.96
CA GLN A 101 3.11 2.81 -1.92
C GLN A 101 2.70 3.10 -3.37
N GLU A 102 1.42 2.91 -3.71
CA GLU A 102 0.89 3.24 -5.04
C GLU A 102 1.08 4.71 -5.38
N GLU A 103 0.79 5.63 -4.44
CA GLU A 103 0.91 7.06 -4.69
C GLU A 103 2.37 7.54 -4.67
N LEU A 104 3.24 6.96 -3.84
CA LEU A 104 4.69 7.25 -3.87
C LEU A 104 5.33 6.78 -5.19
N SER A 105 4.93 5.62 -5.71
CA SER A 105 5.48 5.04 -6.95
C SER A 105 5.03 5.74 -8.23
N ARG A 106 4.21 6.79 -8.13
CA ARG A 106 3.82 7.64 -9.28
C ARG A 106 4.86 8.69 -9.63
N CYS A 107 5.80 8.92 -8.72
CA CYS A 107 6.89 9.88 -8.82
C CYS A 107 7.94 9.42 -9.83
#